data_AF-A0A956VV83-F1
#
_entry.id   AF-A0A956VV83-F1
#
_cell.length_a   1.000
_cell.length_b   1.000
_cell.length_c   1.000
_cell.angle_alpha   90.00
_cell.angle_beta   90.00
_cell.angle_gamma   90.00
#
_symmetry.space_group_name_H-M   'P 1'
#
loop_
_entity.id
_entity.type
_entity.pdbx_description
1 polymer ?
#
loop_
_entity_poly.entity_id
_entity_poly.type
_entity_poly.pdbx_seq_one_letter_code
_entity_poly.pdbx_strand_id
1 'polypeptide(L)'
;MQPLRWVASGIFIACIPLLLVLTNVRMAASWERVYDYAFAQYDVPAVTGIERPELDRAAREIVDYFQTSESDELLDIRVRRGDEEIALYNQREILHMADVRDLFRLVFRIHEFALVYVVAYVAAVYLWSRERSMRRLAREAVIAGVATVAILGIAAVGVMLGFDRLFEEFHILSFSNDFWQLDPRTDRLVQMFPMGFWFDVTLAVGVMSIIEGGAVALAGLGYIIWLDRRAEQRRLSRRRRRTIPGVEVDAEAPAPEAPTGV
;
A
#
# COMPACT_ATOMS: atom_id res chain seq x y z
N MET A 1 23.10 10.13 -19.32
CA MET A 1 21.82 9.39 -19.18
C MET A 1 21.86 8.22 -18.18
N GLN A 2 23.00 7.58 -17.90
CA GLN A 2 23.08 6.54 -16.86
C GLN A 2 22.73 7.02 -15.44
N PRO A 3 23.19 8.19 -14.93
CA PRO A 3 22.86 8.62 -13.56
C PRO A 3 21.35 8.81 -13.36
N LEU A 4 20.65 9.40 -14.34
CA LEU A 4 19.19 9.57 -14.31
C LEU A 4 18.45 8.24 -14.15
N ARG A 5 18.93 7.17 -14.79
CA ARG A 5 18.33 5.84 -14.69
C ARG A 5 18.55 5.18 -13.33
N TRP A 6 19.69 5.42 -12.67
CA TRP A 6 19.93 4.92 -11.32
C TRP A 6 19.06 5.66 -10.30
N VAL A 7 18.93 6.98 -10.44
CA VAL A 7 18.05 7.79 -9.60
C VAL A 7 16.60 7.33 -9.73
N ALA A 8 16.08 7.18 -10.96
CA ALA A 8 14.71 6.72 -11.17
C ALA A 8 14.47 5.31 -10.57
N SER A 9 15.43 4.41 -10.69
CA SER A 9 15.30 3.07 -10.08
C SER A 9 15.37 3.10 -8.56
N GLY A 10 16.21 3.97 -7.97
CA GLY A 10 16.24 4.19 -6.53
C GLY A 10 14.91 4.74 -6.01
N ILE A 11 14.34 5.73 -6.71
CA ILE A 11 13.02 6.28 -6.38
C ILE A 11 11.95 5.20 -6.49
N PHE A 12 11.94 4.40 -7.56
CA PHE A 12 11.00 3.28 -7.69
C PHE A 12 11.10 2.31 -6.51
N ILE A 13 12.30 1.89 -6.13
CA ILE A 13 12.52 0.98 -5.00
C ILE A 13 12.00 1.60 -3.69
N ALA A 14 12.20 2.91 -3.47
CA ALA A 14 11.72 3.61 -2.29
C ALA A 14 10.19 3.84 -2.30
N CYS A 15 9.58 4.02 -3.47
CA CYS A 15 8.15 4.23 -3.60
C CYS A 15 7.33 2.97 -3.27
N ILE A 16 7.85 1.77 -3.47
CA ILE A 16 7.10 0.53 -3.15
C ILE A 16 6.76 0.41 -1.66
N PRO A 17 7.70 0.41 -0.69
CA PRO A 17 7.35 0.31 0.72
C PRO A 17 6.42 1.44 1.16
N LEU A 18 6.67 2.66 0.67
CA LEU A 18 5.80 3.81 0.93
C LEU A 18 4.38 3.57 0.41
N LEU A 19 4.24 3.14 -0.84
CA LEU A 19 2.95 2.89 -1.47
C LEU A 19 2.17 1.79 -0.73
N LEU A 20 2.82 0.69 -0.34
CA LEU A 20 2.17 -0.42 0.37
C LEU A 20 1.67 0.03 1.75
N VAL A 21 2.52 0.67 2.55
CA VAL A 21 2.14 1.17 3.87
C VAL A 21 1.01 2.19 3.77
N LEU A 22 1.15 3.18 2.89
CA LEU A 22 0.15 4.24 2.76
C LEU A 22 -1.18 3.74 2.16
N THR A 23 -1.16 2.68 1.35
CA THR A 23 -2.39 2.01 0.90
C THR A 23 -3.12 1.40 2.09
N ASN A 24 -2.41 0.66 2.95
CA ASN A 24 -3.00 0.07 4.14
C ASN A 24 -3.49 1.13 5.15
N VAL A 25 -2.76 2.24 5.33
CA VAL A 25 -3.21 3.37 6.16
C VAL A 25 -4.49 3.99 5.59
N ARG A 26 -4.53 4.28 4.27
CA ARG A 26 -5.71 4.85 3.60
C ARG A 26 -6.91 3.91 3.73
N MET A 27 -6.70 2.60 3.55
CA MET A 27 -7.74 1.60 3.76
C MET A 27 -8.22 1.58 5.21
N ALA A 28 -7.32 1.60 6.19
CA ALA A 28 -7.69 1.59 7.60
C ALA A 28 -8.51 2.82 8.00
N ALA A 29 -8.15 4.01 7.49
CA ALA A 29 -8.88 5.25 7.74
C ALA A 29 -10.23 5.33 6.98
N SER A 30 -10.40 4.58 5.89
CA SER A 30 -11.58 4.69 5.03
C SER A 30 -12.61 3.57 5.24
N TRP A 31 -12.26 2.51 5.98
CA TRP A 31 -13.10 1.33 6.10
C TRP A 31 -13.85 1.31 7.42
N GLU A 32 -15.18 1.45 7.37
CA GLU A 32 -16.07 1.40 8.54
C GLU A 32 -15.82 0.20 9.47
N ARG A 33 -15.39 -0.95 8.91
CA ARG A 33 -15.08 -2.15 9.70
C ARG A 33 -13.98 -1.96 10.74
N VAL A 34 -13.07 -1.01 10.54
CA VAL A 34 -12.03 -0.67 11.52
C VAL A 34 -12.64 0.04 12.74
N TYR A 35 -13.63 0.89 12.51
CA TYR A 35 -14.38 1.59 13.55
C TYR A 35 -15.30 0.61 14.30
N ASP A 36 -15.99 -0.27 13.57
CA ASP A 36 -16.79 -1.35 14.16
C ASP A 36 -15.97 -2.26 15.07
N TYR A 37 -14.75 -2.57 14.65
CA TYR A 37 -13.78 -3.33 15.44
C TYR A 37 -13.44 -2.57 16.72
N ALA A 38 -13.13 -1.27 16.64
CA ALA A 38 -12.87 -0.44 17.82
C ALA A 38 -14.04 -0.52 18.81
N PHE A 39 -15.27 -0.31 18.32
CA PHE A 39 -16.45 -0.26 19.16
C PHE A 39 -16.76 -1.60 19.83
N ALA A 40 -16.50 -2.71 19.13
CA ALA A 40 -16.70 -4.05 19.68
C ALA A 40 -15.59 -4.49 20.63
N GLN A 41 -14.33 -4.30 20.24
CA GLN A 41 -13.16 -4.78 20.99
C GLN A 41 -12.93 -3.99 22.28
N TYR A 42 -13.22 -2.69 22.27
CA TYR A 42 -12.97 -1.79 23.39
C TYR A 42 -14.23 -1.39 24.17
N ASP A 43 -15.34 -2.07 23.91
CA ASP A 43 -16.64 -1.87 24.58
C ASP A 43 -17.04 -0.38 24.69
N VAL A 44 -16.86 0.34 23.58
CA VAL A 44 -17.10 1.78 23.48
C VAL A 44 -18.51 2.19 23.91
N PRO A 45 -19.58 1.40 23.64
CA PRO A 45 -20.90 1.71 24.18
C PRO A 45 -20.94 1.78 25.71
N ALA A 46 -20.25 0.87 26.41
CA ALA A 46 -20.20 0.88 27.87
C ALA A 46 -19.35 2.05 28.41
N VAL A 47 -18.23 2.37 27.75
CA VAL A 47 -17.32 3.44 28.18
C VAL A 47 -17.95 4.82 28.00
N THR A 48 -18.56 5.06 26.83
CA THR A 48 -19.12 6.38 26.47
C THR A 48 -20.58 6.54 26.90
N GLY A 49 -21.30 5.43 27.10
CA GLY A 49 -22.75 5.40 27.28
C GLY A 49 -23.54 5.75 26.02
N ILE A 50 -22.91 5.76 24.85
CA ILE A 50 -23.56 6.01 23.56
C ILE A 50 -23.94 4.67 22.93
N GLU A 51 -25.17 4.56 22.44
CA GLU A 51 -25.65 3.32 21.84
C GLU A 51 -24.94 3.00 20.52
N ARG A 52 -24.81 1.70 20.21
CA ARG A 52 -24.11 1.22 19.01
C ARG A 52 -24.59 1.86 17.69
N PRO A 53 -25.90 2.01 17.42
CA PRO A 53 -26.36 2.63 16.17
C PRO A 53 -25.89 4.09 16.01
N GLU A 54 -25.77 4.84 17.11
CA GLU A 54 -25.27 6.21 17.10
C GLU A 54 -23.77 6.26 16.85
N LEU A 55 -23.00 5.31 17.44
CA LEU A 55 -21.57 5.16 17.17
C LEU A 55 -21.31 4.76 15.71
N ASP A 56 -22.10 3.84 15.15
CA ASP A 56 -21.96 3.42 13.74
C ASP A 56 -22.24 4.58 12.79
N ARG A 57 -23.21 5.45 13.13
CA ARG A 57 -23.46 6.69 12.38
C ARG A 57 -22.30 7.66 12.51
N ALA A 58 -21.81 7.89 13.72
CA ALA A 58 -20.64 8.74 13.96
C ALA A 58 -19.40 8.24 13.19
N ALA A 59 -19.18 6.93 13.10
CA ALA A 59 -18.09 6.36 12.32
C ALA A 59 -18.19 6.71 10.84
N ARG A 60 -19.38 6.63 10.24
CA ARG A 60 -19.59 7.06 8.84
C ARG A 60 -19.27 8.54 8.66
N GLU A 61 -19.74 9.40 9.55
CA GLU A 61 -19.46 10.84 9.49
C GLU A 61 -17.95 11.14 9.66
N ILE A 62 -17.23 10.40 10.51
CA ILE A 62 -15.76 10.50 10.66
C ILE A 62 -15.06 10.06 9.36
N VAL A 63 -15.48 8.95 8.77
CA VAL A 63 -14.92 8.45 7.51
C VAL A 63 -15.14 9.47 6.38
N ASP A 64 -16.36 9.99 6.25
CA ASP A 64 -16.72 11.00 5.25
C ASP A 64 -15.92 12.29 5.44
N TYR A 65 -15.70 12.70 6.70
CA TYR A 65 -14.88 13.86 7.04
C TYR A 65 -13.43 13.75 6.55
N PHE A 66 -12.83 12.55 6.66
CA PHE A 66 -11.46 12.32 6.18
C PHE A 66 -11.37 12.12 4.66
N GLN A 67 -12.46 11.71 4.01
CA GLN A 67 -12.51 11.54 2.55
C GLN A 67 -12.80 12.84 1.80
N THR A 68 -13.48 13.79 2.44
CA THR A 68 -13.89 15.04 1.81
C THR A 68 -12.72 16.04 1.75
N SER A 69 -12.18 16.25 0.54
CA SER A 69 -11.05 17.15 0.29
C SER A 69 -11.41 18.63 0.19
N GLU A 70 -12.71 18.97 0.14
CA GLU A 70 -13.18 20.27 -0.37
C GLU A 70 -13.71 21.23 0.71
N SER A 71 -13.97 20.79 1.94
CA SER A 71 -14.45 21.67 3.02
C SER A 71 -13.41 21.86 4.12
N ASP A 72 -13.24 23.10 4.58
CA ASP A 72 -12.49 23.44 5.79
C ASP A 72 -13.37 23.42 7.04
N GLU A 73 -14.59 22.91 6.91
CA GLU A 73 -15.54 22.77 8.01
C GLU A 73 -14.94 21.90 9.11
N LEU A 74 -15.21 22.28 10.36
CA LEU A 74 -14.84 21.49 11.52
C LEU A 74 -15.79 20.31 11.67
N LEU A 75 -15.30 19.24 12.31
CA LEU A 75 -16.12 18.08 12.61
C LEU A 75 -17.18 18.46 13.67
N ASP A 76 -18.47 18.39 13.32
CA ASP A 76 -19.59 18.59 14.24
C ASP A 76 -20.53 17.38 14.17
N ILE A 77 -20.18 16.33 14.91
CA ILE A 77 -21.01 15.14 15.05
C ILE A 77 -21.82 15.27 16.33
N ARG A 78 -23.14 15.17 16.20
CA ARG A 78 -24.06 15.04 17.33
C ARG A 78 -24.56 13.63 17.45
N VAL A 79 -24.67 13.12 18.66
CA VAL A 79 -25.13 11.76 18.97
C VAL A 79 -26.17 11.80 20.07
N ARG A 80 -27.08 10.83 20.04
CA ARG A 80 -28.07 10.65 21.11
C ARG A 80 -27.52 9.77 22.23
N ARG A 81 -27.61 10.25 23.46
CA ARG A 81 -27.23 9.52 24.68
C ARG A 81 -28.45 9.42 25.58
N GLY A 82 -29.17 8.29 25.49
CA GLY A 82 -30.50 8.16 26.09
C GLY A 82 -31.53 9.05 25.39
N ASP A 83 -32.06 10.03 26.10
CA ASP A 83 -33.04 11.00 25.58
C ASP A 83 -32.43 12.36 25.18
N GLU A 84 -31.13 12.57 25.43
CA GLU A 84 -30.44 13.82 25.14
C GLU A 84 -29.61 13.73 23.86
N GLU A 85 -29.64 14.80 23.05
CA GLU A 85 -28.71 14.99 21.94
C GLU A 85 -27.51 15.81 22.41
N ILE A 86 -26.31 15.26 22.25
CA ILE A 86 -25.06 15.87 22.71
C ILE A 86 -24.04 15.96 21.57
N ALA A 87 -23.14 16.93 21.64
CA ALA A 87 -21.94 16.94 20.80
C ALA A 87 -21.05 15.74 21.19
N LEU A 88 -20.60 14.97 20.20
CA LEU A 88 -19.73 13.83 20.41
C LEU A 88 -18.37 14.30 20.95
N TYR A 89 -17.78 15.28 20.29
CA TYR A 89 -16.46 15.81 20.61
C TYR A 89 -16.55 17.21 21.22
N ASN A 90 -15.67 17.49 22.18
CA ASN A 90 -15.45 18.83 22.69
C ASN A 90 -14.55 19.65 21.74
N GLN A 91 -14.40 20.96 22.01
CA GLN A 91 -13.65 21.85 21.13
C GLN A 91 -12.19 21.41 20.90
N ARG A 92 -11.52 20.87 21.91
CA ARG A 92 -10.13 20.41 21.79
C ARG A 92 -10.04 19.20 20.87
N GLU A 93 -10.93 18.23 21.07
CA GLU A 93 -11.02 17.03 20.23
C GLU A 93 -11.33 17.37 18.76
N ILE A 94 -12.23 18.34 18.52
CA ILE A 94 -12.56 18.81 17.18
C ILE A 94 -11.34 19.45 16.50
N LEU A 95 -10.56 20.27 17.21
CA LEU A 95 -9.34 20.88 16.67
C LEU A 95 -8.27 19.82 16.39
N HIS A 96 -8.12 18.83 17.26
CA HIS A 96 -7.22 17.72 17.01
C HIS A 96 -7.64 16.90 15.76
N MET A 97 -8.94 16.65 15.59
CA MET A 97 -9.47 15.97 14.39
C MET A 97 -9.22 16.79 13.11
N ALA A 98 -9.24 18.12 13.18
CA ALA A 98 -8.86 18.98 12.06
C ALA A 98 -7.37 18.82 11.70
N ASP A 99 -6.47 18.80 12.70
CA ASP A 99 -5.04 18.53 12.48
C ASP A 99 -4.82 17.12 11.86
N VAL A 100 -5.53 16.10 12.36
CA VAL A 100 -5.47 14.73 11.82
C VAL A 100 -5.98 14.67 10.38
N ARG A 101 -7.03 15.43 10.04
CA ARG A 101 -7.52 15.52 8.66
C ARG A 101 -6.46 16.09 7.72
N ASP A 102 -5.79 17.17 8.12
CA ASP A 102 -4.75 17.77 7.29
C ASP A 102 -3.54 16.85 7.13
N LEU A 103 -3.20 16.09 8.18
CA LEU A 103 -2.20 15.03 8.10
C LEU A 103 -2.62 13.93 7.11
N PHE A 104 -3.87 13.45 7.16
CA PHE A 104 -4.37 12.47 6.19
C PHE A 104 -4.41 13.03 4.76
N ARG A 105 -4.77 14.29 4.55
CA ARG A 105 -4.70 14.95 3.24
C ARG A 105 -3.27 14.98 2.70
N LEU A 106 -2.26 15.21 3.54
CA LEU A 106 -0.85 15.11 3.14
C LEU A 106 -0.48 13.67 2.78
N VAL A 107 -0.83 12.71 3.64
CA VAL A 107 -0.56 11.28 3.43
C VAL A 107 -1.18 10.76 2.14
N PHE A 108 -2.44 11.11 1.86
CA PHE A 108 -3.15 10.69 0.65
C PHE A 108 -2.55 11.30 -0.62
N ARG A 109 -2.10 12.57 -0.57
CA ARG A 109 -1.36 13.18 -1.69
C ARG A 109 -0.03 12.47 -1.96
N ILE A 110 0.74 12.15 -0.92
CA ILE A 110 2.00 11.41 -1.06
C ILE A 110 1.73 10.02 -1.66
N HIS A 111 0.68 9.34 -1.19
CA HIS A 111 0.23 8.04 -1.73
C HIS A 111 -0.11 8.14 -3.22
N GLU A 112 -0.88 9.13 -3.63
CA GLU A 112 -1.27 9.36 -5.02
C GLU A 112 -0.06 9.63 -5.92
N PHE A 113 0.87 10.49 -5.50
CA PHE A 113 2.11 10.73 -6.23
C PHE A 113 2.96 9.47 -6.37
N ALA A 114 3.10 8.69 -5.30
CA ALA A 114 3.84 7.43 -5.32
C ALA A 114 3.18 6.41 -6.28
N LEU A 115 1.85 6.30 -6.26
CA LEU A 115 1.10 5.42 -7.15
C LEU A 115 1.30 5.81 -8.62
N VAL A 116 1.09 7.09 -8.94
CA VAL A 116 1.29 7.63 -10.30
C VAL A 116 2.72 7.37 -10.77
N TYR A 117 3.72 7.61 -9.92
CA TYR A 117 5.11 7.36 -10.24
C TYR A 117 5.39 5.87 -10.53
N VAL A 118 4.95 4.97 -9.66
CA VAL A 118 5.15 3.52 -9.80
C VAL A 118 4.50 3.02 -11.09
N VAL A 119 3.25 3.42 -11.36
CA VAL A 119 2.54 3.05 -12.59
C VAL A 119 3.25 3.58 -13.83
N ALA A 120 3.63 4.87 -13.83
CA ALA A 120 4.36 5.48 -14.94
C ALA A 120 5.72 4.81 -15.17
N TYR A 121 6.45 4.46 -14.12
CA TYR A 121 7.73 3.77 -14.20
C TYR A 121 7.58 2.37 -14.82
N VAL A 122 6.62 1.58 -14.32
CA VAL A 122 6.34 0.23 -14.84
C VAL A 122 5.90 0.31 -16.30
N ALA A 123 4.97 1.22 -16.63
CA ALA A 123 4.50 1.43 -18.00
C ALA A 123 5.64 1.85 -18.92
N ALA A 124 6.52 2.76 -18.48
CA ALA A 124 7.66 3.19 -19.27
C ALA A 124 8.64 2.04 -19.55
N VAL A 125 8.92 1.21 -18.54
CA VAL A 125 9.76 0.03 -18.71
C VAL A 125 9.09 -1.00 -19.63
N TYR A 126 7.77 -1.18 -19.55
CA TYR A 126 7.01 -2.09 -20.40
C TYR A 126 6.97 -1.66 -21.88
N LEU A 127 6.60 -0.41 -22.15
CA LEU A 127 6.38 0.10 -23.51
C LEU A 127 7.68 0.31 -24.30
N TRP A 128 8.77 0.73 -23.62
CA TRP A 128 10.01 1.12 -24.31
C TRP A 128 11.16 0.14 -24.15
N SER A 129 10.96 -1.07 -23.60
CA SER A 129 12.09 -1.95 -23.29
C SER A 129 12.11 -3.33 -23.91
N ARG A 130 13.35 -3.83 -24.09
CA ARG A 130 13.69 -5.20 -24.48
C ARG A 130 13.76 -6.08 -23.22
N GLU A 131 13.78 -7.41 -23.41
CA GLU A 131 13.82 -8.46 -22.35
C GLU A 131 14.79 -8.17 -21.17
N ARG A 132 15.93 -7.50 -21.42
CA ARG A 132 16.88 -7.09 -20.36
C ARG A 132 16.32 -6.09 -19.34
N SER A 133 15.45 -5.16 -19.74
CA SER A 133 14.91 -4.19 -18.77
C SER A 133 13.71 -4.73 -18.00
N MET A 134 12.98 -5.72 -18.53
CA MET A 134 12.00 -6.49 -17.75
C MET A 134 12.67 -7.28 -16.62
N ARG A 135 13.80 -7.94 -16.91
CA ARG A 135 14.58 -8.63 -15.88
C ARG A 135 15.13 -7.67 -14.81
N ARG A 136 15.44 -6.43 -15.22
CA ARG A 136 15.85 -5.37 -14.28
C ARG A 136 14.70 -4.93 -13.38
N LEU A 137 13.52 -4.64 -13.95
CA LEU A 137 12.33 -4.29 -13.18
C LEU A 137 11.99 -5.38 -12.16
N ALA A 138 12.07 -6.64 -12.55
CA ALA A 138 11.85 -7.75 -11.63
C ALA A 138 12.87 -7.81 -10.48
N ARG A 139 14.15 -7.47 -10.74
CA ARG A 139 15.16 -7.32 -9.67
C ARG A 139 14.87 -6.14 -8.76
N GLU A 140 14.45 -5.01 -9.33
CA GLU A 140 14.05 -3.82 -8.57
C GLU A 140 12.85 -4.14 -7.66
N ALA A 141 11.87 -4.89 -8.16
CA ALA A 141 10.75 -5.39 -7.36
C ALA A 141 11.20 -6.34 -6.23
N VAL A 142 12.13 -7.27 -6.49
CA VAL A 142 12.72 -8.12 -5.43
C VAL A 142 13.39 -7.28 -4.35
N ILE A 143 14.24 -6.32 -4.74
CA ILE A 143 14.94 -5.46 -3.80
C ILE A 143 13.94 -4.64 -2.98
N ALA A 144 12.96 -4.05 -3.63
CA ALA A 144 11.95 -3.22 -2.97
C ALA A 144 11.07 -4.04 -2.01
N GLY A 145 10.64 -5.24 -2.40
CA GLY A 145 9.87 -6.13 -1.54
C GLY A 145 10.67 -6.63 -0.33
N VAL A 146 11.93 -7.03 -0.52
CA VAL A 146 12.83 -7.40 0.59
C VAL A 146 13.10 -6.22 1.50
N ALA A 147 13.34 -5.03 0.94
CA ALA A 147 13.52 -3.81 1.72
C ALA A 147 12.27 -3.47 2.55
N THR A 148 11.08 -3.64 1.98
CA THR A 148 9.80 -3.45 2.69
C THR A 148 9.73 -4.39 3.91
N VAL A 149 9.95 -5.69 3.71
CA VAL A 149 9.94 -6.67 4.81
C VAL A 149 10.99 -6.36 5.87
N ALA A 150 12.21 -5.99 5.46
CA ALA A 150 13.29 -5.68 6.39
C ALA A 150 13.01 -4.41 7.22
N ILE A 151 12.60 -3.31 6.58
CA ILE A 151 12.28 -2.04 7.24
C ILE A 151 11.11 -2.23 8.22
N LEU A 152 10.04 -2.88 7.77
CA LEU A 152 8.87 -3.10 8.62
C LEU A 152 9.13 -4.13 9.71
N GLY A 153 9.99 -5.12 9.48
CA GLY A 153 10.43 -6.04 10.53
C GLY A 153 11.18 -5.32 11.65
N ILE A 154 12.05 -4.36 11.32
CA ILE A 154 12.73 -3.51 12.31
C ILE A 154 11.71 -2.60 13.02
N ALA A 155 10.81 -1.96 12.27
CA ALA A 155 9.77 -1.12 12.84
C ALA A 155 8.85 -1.89 13.80
N ALA A 156 8.51 -3.14 13.46
CA ALA A 156 7.71 -4.02 14.31
C ALA A 156 8.39 -4.30 15.66
N VAL A 157 9.72 -4.49 15.68
CA VAL A 157 10.46 -4.61 16.94
C VAL A 157 10.30 -3.34 17.79
N GLY A 158 10.39 -2.16 17.18
CA GLY A 158 10.16 -0.89 17.88
C GLY A 158 8.75 -0.80 18.48
N VAL A 159 7.73 -1.11 17.68
CA VAL A 159 6.32 -1.14 18.10
C VAL A 159 6.10 -2.09 19.28
N MET A 160 6.69 -3.29 19.23
CA MET A 160 6.55 -4.29 20.29
C MET A 160 7.29 -3.92 21.59
N LEU A 161 8.36 -3.13 21.51
CA LEU A 161 9.17 -2.75 22.68
C LEU A 161 8.65 -1.49 23.40
N GLY A 162 7.90 -0.62 22.71
CA GLY A 162 7.48 0.65 23.30
C GLY A 162 6.51 1.44 22.43
N PHE A 163 5.32 0.89 22.18
CA PHE A 163 4.30 1.56 21.39
C PHE A 163 3.88 2.91 21.96
N ASP A 164 3.64 3.00 23.27
CA ASP A 164 3.16 4.24 23.93
C ASP A 164 4.08 5.43 23.64
N ARG A 165 5.40 5.19 23.73
CA ARG A 165 6.42 6.19 23.42
C ARG A 165 6.46 6.54 21.94
N LEU A 166 6.35 5.55 21.05
CA LEU A 166 6.31 5.81 19.60
C LEU A 166 5.05 6.60 19.22
N PHE A 167 3.92 6.32 19.87
CA PHE A 167 2.68 7.05 19.69
C PHE A 167 2.84 8.51 20.14
N GLU A 168 3.43 8.76 21.31
CA GLU A 168 3.74 10.12 21.78
C GLU A 168 4.70 10.86 20.85
N GLU A 169 5.83 10.22 20.47
CA GLU A 169 6.82 10.82 19.56
C GLU A 169 6.19 11.14 18.19
N PHE A 170 5.28 10.30 17.69
CA PHE A 170 4.52 10.58 16.48
C PHE A 170 3.69 11.86 16.62
N HIS A 171 3.01 12.08 17.74
CA HIS A 171 2.21 13.30 17.94
C HIS A 171 3.08 14.55 18.04
N ILE A 172 4.21 14.46 18.77
CA ILE A 172 5.18 15.56 18.89
C ILE A 172 5.77 15.94 17.52
N LEU A 173 6.02 14.97 16.65
CA LEU A 173 6.54 15.21 15.30
C LEU A 173 5.46 15.71 14.33
N SER A 174 4.20 15.30 14.51
CA SER A 174 3.11 15.59 13.58
C SER A 174 2.40 16.91 13.89
N PHE A 175 2.35 17.31 15.16
CA PHE A 175 1.55 18.44 15.62
C PHE A 175 2.38 19.44 16.40
N SER A 176 2.19 20.73 16.12
CA SER A 176 2.90 21.84 16.78
C SER A 176 2.16 22.40 18.01
N ASN A 177 1.05 21.79 18.39
CA ASN A 177 0.17 22.20 19.49
C ASN A 177 -0.07 21.03 20.47
N ASP A 178 -0.90 21.24 21.49
CA ASP A 178 -1.23 20.26 22.54
C ASP A 178 -2.65 19.69 22.44
N PHE A 179 -3.39 19.91 21.34
CA PHE A 179 -4.78 19.45 21.20
C PHE A 179 -4.92 17.93 21.21
N TRP A 180 -3.85 17.21 20.85
CA TRP A 180 -3.78 15.75 20.91
C TRP A 180 -3.64 15.19 22.34
N GLN A 181 -3.34 16.02 23.34
CA GLN A 181 -3.28 15.59 24.74
C GLN A 181 -4.68 15.56 25.34
N LEU A 182 -5.32 14.40 25.21
CA LEU A 182 -6.70 14.13 25.62
C LEU A 182 -6.74 13.27 26.90
N ASP A 183 -7.73 13.51 27.76
CA ASP A 183 -7.96 12.77 29.00
C ASP A 183 -8.97 11.62 28.77
N PRO A 184 -8.55 10.34 28.89
CA PRO A 184 -9.44 9.18 28.69
C PRO A 184 -10.65 9.15 29.61
N ARG A 185 -10.67 9.92 30.71
CA ARG A 185 -11.81 10.00 31.63
C ARG A 185 -12.91 10.91 31.14
N THR A 186 -12.62 11.85 30.23
CA THR A 186 -13.57 12.89 29.79
C THR A 186 -13.73 12.98 28.29
N ASP A 187 -12.66 12.71 27.53
CA ASP A 187 -12.61 12.97 26.09
C ASP A 187 -13.04 11.71 25.31
N ARG A 188 -14.09 11.85 24.50
CA ARG A 188 -14.74 10.73 23.82
C ARG A 188 -13.88 10.14 22.71
N LEU A 189 -13.03 10.93 22.07
CA LEU A 189 -12.16 10.48 20.98
C LEU A 189 -11.21 9.37 21.46
N VAL A 190 -10.55 9.55 22.61
CA VAL A 190 -9.66 8.53 23.19
C VAL A 190 -10.41 7.43 23.94
N GLN A 191 -11.68 7.65 24.30
CA GLN A 191 -12.55 6.57 24.78
C GLN A 191 -13.00 5.65 23.63
N MET A 192 -13.26 6.22 22.45
CA MET A 192 -13.66 5.47 21.25
C MET A 192 -12.46 4.79 20.57
N PHE A 193 -11.32 5.47 20.54
CA PHE A 193 -10.08 5.01 19.91
C PHE A 193 -8.94 5.01 20.94
N PRO A 194 -8.99 4.12 21.94
CA PRO A 194 -7.97 4.06 22.98
C PRO A 194 -6.62 3.61 22.42
N MET A 195 -5.57 3.73 23.22
CA MET A 195 -4.20 3.37 22.80
C MET A 195 -4.08 1.95 22.25
N GLY A 196 -4.82 0.98 22.81
CA GLY A 196 -4.87 -0.39 22.29
C GLY A 196 -5.38 -0.46 20.86
N PHE A 197 -6.41 0.32 20.50
CA PHE A 197 -6.94 0.35 19.15
C PHE A 197 -5.88 0.80 18.15
N TRP A 198 -5.12 1.85 18.49
CA TRP A 198 -4.03 2.34 17.64
C TRP A 198 -2.89 1.33 17.51
N PHE A 199 -2.60 0.56 18.57
CA PHE A 199 -1.65 -0.55 18.51
C PHE A 199 -2.11 -1.63 17.53
N ASP A 200 -3.38 -2.06 17.63
CA ASP A 200 -3.96 -3.08 16.76
C ASP A 200 -3.96 -2.65 15.29
N VAL A 201 -4.36 -1.40 15.02
CA VAL A 201 -4.34 -0.84 13.66
C VAL A 201 -2.91 -0.74 13.12
N THR A 202 -1.95 -0.28 13.94
CA THR A 202 -0.53 -0.22 13.55
C THR A 202 0.01 -1.60 13.20
N LEU A 203 -0.32 -2.61 14.00
CA LEU A 203 0.08 -3.99 13.74
C LEU A 203 -0.57 -4.53 12.46
N ALA A 204 -1.87 -4.30 12.26
CA ALA A 204 -2.59 -4.73 11.07
C ALA A 204 -1.99 -4.11 9.79
N VAL A 205 -1.74 -2.79 9.78
CA VAL A 205 -1.09 -2.08 8.68
C VAL A 205 0.30 -2.65 8.41
N GLY A 206 1.10 -2.85 9.47
CA GLY A 206 2.45 -3.40 9.36
C GLY A 206 2.47 -4.82 8.79
N VAL A 207 1.63 -5.70 9.31
CA VAL A 207 1.54 -7.11 8.87
C VAL A 207 1.07 -7.20 7.42
N MET A 208 0.01 -6.47 7.03
CA MET A 208 -0.47 -6.47 5.65
C MET A 208 0.61 -5.97 4.69
N SER A 209 1.30 -4.88 5.05
CA SER A 209 2.39 -4.33 4.23
C SER A 209 3.58 -5.29 4.11
N ILE A 210 3.90 -6.07 5.15
CA ILE A 210 4.93 -7.13 5.10
C ILE A 210 4.51 -8.24 4.14
N ILE A 211 3.26 -8.69 4.21
CA ILE A 211 2.72 -9.73 3.32
C ILE A 211 2.79 -9.27 1.87
N GLU A 212 2.35 -8.04 1.58
CA GLU A 212 2.40 -7.44 0.25
C GLU A 212 3.84 -7.26 -0.26
N GLY A 213 4.75 -6.76 0.59
CA GLY A 213 6.18 -6.65 0.26
C GLY A 213 6.80 -8.01 -0.07
N GLY A 214 6.46 -9.04 0.71
CA GLY A 214 6.83 -10.43 0.43
C GLY A 214 6.27 -10.94 -0.90
N ALA A 215 5.00 -10.66 -1.20
CA ALA A 215 4.36 -11.03 -2.46
C ALA A 215 5.04 -10.35 -3.66
N VAL A 216 5.37 -9.05 -3.56
CA VAL A 216 6.12 -8.31 -4.58
C VAL A 216 7.49 -8.94 -4.82
N ALA A 217 8.21 -9.30 -3.74
CA ALA A 217 9.51 -9.95 -3.86
C ALA A 217 9.43 -11.32 -4.53
N LEU A 218 8.46 -12.15 -4.12
CA LEU A 218 8.25 -13.47 -4.69
C LEU A 218 7.82 -13.41 -6.15
N ALA A 219 6.96 -12.46 -6.53
CA ALA A 219 6.54 -12.23 -7.91
C ALA A 219 7.73 -11.85 -8.79
N GLY A 220 8.58 -10.92 -8.33
CA GLY A 220 9.80 -10.53 -9.04
C GLY A 220 10.77 -11.71 -9.21
N LEU A 221 11.00 -12.49 -8.15
CA LEU A 221 11.86 -13.67 -8.20
C LEU A 221 11.31 -14.74 -9.15
N GLY A 222 10.01 -15.04 -9.06
CA GLY A 222 9.32 -15.99 -9.92
C GLY A 222 9.43 -15.62 -11.40
N TYR A 223 9.30 -14.33 -11.71
CA TYR A 223 9.47 -13.83 -13.09
C TYR A 223 10.90 -14.02 -13.60
N ILE A 224 11.92 -13.76 -12.77
CA ILE A 224 13.33 -14.00 -13.13
C ILE A 224 13.57 -15.49 -13.42
N ILE A 225 13.09 -16.38 -12.55
CA ILE A 225 13.21 -17.83 -12.73
C ILE A 225 12.51 -18.28 -14.02
N TRP A 226 11.33 -17.74 -14.31
CA TRP A 226 10.60 -18.04 -15.54
C TRP A 226 11.37 -17.61 -16.79
N LEU A 227 11.97 -16.41 -16.79
CA LEU A 227 12.82 -15.95 -17.89
C LEU A 227 14.01 -16.88 -18.13
N ASP A 228 14.65 -17.36 -17.06
CA ASP A 228 15.82 -18.24 -17.15
C ASP A 228 15.44 -19.60 -17.74
N ARG A 229 14.33 -20.20 -17.28
CA ARG A 229 13.78 -21.45 -17.84
C ARG A 229 13.42 -21.29 -19.32
N ARG A 230 12.81 -20.17 -19.70
CA ARG A 230 12.45 -19.89 -21.10
C ARG A 230 13.67 -19.72 -21.99
N ALA A 231 14.73 -19.07 -21.50
CA ALA A 231 15.99 -18.93 -22.21
C ALA A 231 16.69 -20.28 -22.40
N GLU A 232 16.67 -21.15 -21.39
CA GLU A 232 17.21 -22.50 -21.46
C GLU A 232 16.46 -23.38 -22.47
N GLN A 233 15.13 -23.39 -22.44
CA GLN A 233 14.31 -24.12 -23.42
C GLN A 233 14.59 -23.68 -24.86
N ARG A 234 14.77 -22.36 -25.10
CA ARG A 234 15.17 -21.82 -26.41
C ARG A 234 16.57 -22.27 -26.83
N ARG A 235 17.51 -22.43 -25.90
CA ARG A 235 18.86 -22.95 -26.19
C ARG A 235 18.83 -24.44 -26.52
N LEU A 236 18.09 -25.24 -25.74
CA LEU A 236 17.94 -26.68 -25.97
C LEU A 236 17.26 -26.98 -27.31
N SER A 237 16.21 -26.26 -27.68
CA SER A 237 15.55 -26.41 -28.98
C SER A 237 16.46 -26.05 -30.15
N ARG A 238 17.26 -24.98 -30.03
CA ARG A 238 18.30 -24.63 -31.02
C ARG A 238 19.40 -25.68 -31.13
N ARG A 239 19.85 -26.25 -30.00
CA ARG A 239 20.85 -27.33 -29.99
C ARG A 239 20.30 -28.58 -30.66
N ARG A 240 19.09 -29.01 -30.31
CA ARG A 240 18.43 -30.17 -30.94
C ARG A 240 18.28 -30.00 -32.46
N ARG A 241 17.93 -28.80 -32.95
CA ARG A 241 17.91 -28.52 -34.40
C ARG A 241 19.29 -28.61 -35.06
N ARG A 242 20.38 -28.32 -34.36
CA ARG A 242 21.75 -28.42 -34.89
C ARG A 242 22.32 -29.84 -34.81
N THR A 243 21.86 -30.68 -33.88
CA THR A 243 22.37 -32.05 -33.67
C THR A 243 21.65 -33.11 -34.51
N ILE A 244 20.62 -32.76 -35.30
CA ILE A 244 20.05 -33.65 -36.32
C ILE A 244 20.74 -33.34 -37.67
N PRO A 245 21.78 -34.08 -38.09
CA PRO A 245 22.28 -34.00 -39.45
C PRO A 245 21.30 -34.71 -40.40
N GLY A 246 20.95 -34.07 -41.52
CA GLY A 246 20.27 -34.74 -42.64
C GLY A 246 18.80 -34.42 -42.86
N VAL A 247 18.44 -33.14 -42.95
CA VAL A 247 17.36 -32.71 -43.88
C VAL A 247 17.89 -31.54 -44.68
N GLU A 248 18.80 -31.82 -45.61
CA GLU A 248 18.88 -31.04 -46.85
C GLU A 248 17.53 -31.21 -47.54
N VAL A 249 16.80 -30.12 -47.72
CA VAL A 249 15.62 -30.10 -48.58
C VAL A 249 16.16 -30.00 -50.00
N ASP A 250 16.61 -31.13 -50.55
CA ASP A 250 16.76 -31.30 -51.99
C ASP A 250 15.41 -31.75 -52.54
N ALA A 251 14.69 -30.82 -53.14
CA ALA A 251 13.57 -31.13 -54.04
C ALA A 251 13.43 -30.01 -55.09
N GLU A 252 14.50 -29.75 -55.84
CA GLU A 252 14.39 -29.14 -57.16
C GLU A 252 14.39 -30.28 -58.19
N ALA A 253 13.20 -30.82 -58.46
CA ALA A 253 13.00 -31.80 -59.53
C ALA A 253 13.09 -31.09 -60.89
N PRO A 254 13.77 -31.66 -61.90
CA PRO A 254 13.87 -31.03 -63.21
C PRO A 254 12.50 -31.04 -63.92
N ALA A 255 12.17 -29.93 -64.57
CA ALA A 255 10.96 -29.76 -65.37
C ALA A 255 10.93 -30.72 -66.57
N PRO A 256 9.76 -31.27 -66.96
CA PRO A 256 9.67 -32.13 -68.13
C PRO A 256 9.77 -31.30 -69.42
N GLU A 257 10.62 -31.75 -70.34
CA GLU A 257 10.72 -31.22 -71.71
C GLU A 257 9.39 -31.37 -72.46
N ALA A 258 8.99 -30.31 -73.16
CA ALA A 258 7.83 -30.29 -74.04
C ALA A 258 8.18 -30.96 -75.39
N PRO A 259 7.24 -31.70 -76.02
CA PRO A 259 7.49 -32.33 -77.30
C PRO A 259 7.49 -31.28 -78.42
N THR A 260 8.60 -31.16 -79.14
CA THR A 260 8.66 -30.46 -80.43
C THR A 260 8.00 -31.33 -81.50
N GLY A 261 6.92 -30.82 -82.08
CA GLY A 261 6.35 -31.33 -83.32
C GLY A 261 7.06 -30.78 -84.55
N VAL A 262 7.03 -31.61 -85.60
CA VAL A 262 7.49 -31.47 -87.01
C VAL A 262 8.98 -31.73 -87.25
#